data_AF-A0A5C9BKM0-F1
#
_entry.id   AF-A0A5C9BKM0-F1
#
_cell.length_a   1.000
_cell.length_b   1.000
_cell.length_c   1.000
_cell.angle_alpha   90.00
_cell.angle_beta   90.00
_cell.angle_gamma   90.00
#
_symmetry.space_group_name_H-M   'P 1'
#
loop_
_entity.id
_entity.type
_entity.pdbx_description
1 polymer ?
#
loop_
_entity_poly.entity_id
_entity_poly.type
_entity_poly.pdbx_seq_one_letter_code
_entity_poly.pdbx_strand_id
1 'polypeptide(L)'
;METLLHLLSLTLALSAAAESLRLIRLTGHAHAWLILALGFVLLAAERILELLSGQASDSVYAFHEYASDILMLSMSALYLYGARRMRGVFLEHQATRAALQHELDELRRFQHLTVGRELRMKELAEENATLRSQIVAAETGK
;
A
#
# COMPACT_ATOMS: atom_id res chain seq x y z
N MET A 1 -0.63 25.43 30.49
CA MET A 1 -0.60 25.31 29.01
C MET A 1 0.12 24.02 28.60
N GLU A 2 1.26 23.72 29.22
CA GLU A 2 2.05 22.49 28.99
C GLU A 2 1.24 21.19 29.17
N THR A 3 0.44 21.08 30.23
CA THR A 3 -0.43 19.90 30.47
C THR A 3 -1.40 19.60 29.32
N LEU A 4 -1.96 20.63 28.67
CA LEU A 4 -2.82 20.47 27.51
C LEU A 4 -2.06 19.94 26.30
N LEU A 5 -0.80 20.37 26.11
CA LEU A 5 0.07 19.87 25.04
C LEU A 5 0.42 18.39 25.25
N HIS A 6 0.70 17.97 26.48
CA HIS A 6 0.95 16.56 26.79
C HIS A 6 -0.30 15.69 26.59
N LEU A 7 -1.48 16.17 27.00
CA LEU A 7 -2.74 15.45 26.75
C LEU A 7 -3.06 15.34 25.26
N LEU A 8 -2.87 16.41 24.50
CA LEU A 8 -3.07 16.41 23.05
C LEU A 8 -2.11 15.43 22.37
N SER A 9 -0.81 15.50 22.68
CA SER A 9 0.19 14.59 22.10
C SER A 9 -0.08 13.13 22.49
N LEU A 10 -0.53 12.85 23.72
CA LEU A 10 -0.92 11.52 24.17
C LEU A 10 -2.11 10.97 23.38
N THR A 11 -3.17 11.75 23.21
CA THR A 11 -4.35 11.34 22.42
C THR A 11 -3.98 11.12 20.94
N LEU A 12 -3.06 11.94 20.40
CA LEU A 12 -2.54 11.76 19.05
C LEU A 12 -1.74 10.45 18.93
N ALA A 13 -0.87 10.14 19.88
CA ALA A 13 -0.08 8.91 19.88
C ALA A 13 -0.98 7.66 19.97
N LEU A 14 -2.00 7.68 20.82
CA LEU A 14 -2.96 6.57 20.95
C LEU A 14 -3.79 6.38 19.69
N SER A 15 -4.27 7.46 19.06
CA SER A 15 -5.01 7.37 17.80
C SER A 15 -4.11 6.87 16.65
N ALA A 16 -2.85 7.32 16.58
CA ALA A 16 -1.88 6.82 15.62
C ALA A 16 -1.57 5.33 15.82
N ALA A 17 -1.44 4.86 17.07
CA ALA A 17 -1.29 3.44 17.38
C ALA A 17 -2.50 2.62 16.92
N ALA A 18 -3.73 3.11 17.17
CA ALA A 18 -4.96 2.44 16.75
C ALA A 18 -5.08 2.35 15.22
N GLU A 19 -4.80 3.45 14.50
CA GLU A 19 -4.80 3.46 13.03
C GLU A 19 -3.70 2.55 12.45
N SER A 20 -2.53 2.50 13.08
CA SER A 20 -1.47 1.57 12.70
C SER A 20 -1.91 0.10 12.78
N LEU A 21 -2.62 -0.27 13.85
CA LEU A 21 -3.18 -1.62 13.98
C LEU A 21 -4.28 -1.90 12.94
N ARG A 22 -5.08 -0.89 12.57
CA ARG A 22 -6.10 -1.03 11.52
C ARG A 22 -5.48 -1.31 10.15
N LEU A 23 -4.31 -0.72 9.86
CA LEU A 23 -3.57 -0.91 8.61
C LEU A 23 -2.98 -2.32 8.45
N ILE A 24 -2.83 -3.08 9.54
CA ILE A 24 -2.45 -4.51 9.48
C ILE A 24 -3.43 -5.29 8.60
N ARG A 25 -4.73 -5.07 8.80
CA ARG A 25 -5.78 -5.79 8.06
C ARG A 25 -5.80 -5.45 6.58
N LEU A 26 -5.41 -4.23 6.21
CA LEU A 26 -5.46 -3.76 4.82
C LEU A 26 -4.27 -4.21 3.98
N THR A 27 -3.10 -4.31 4.58
CA THR A 27 -1.84 -4.55 3.84
C THR A 27 -1.34 -5.98 3.93
N GLY A 28 -1.85 -6.79 4.87
CA GLY A 28 -1.38 -8.16 5.12
C GLY A 28 0.01 -8.24 5.78
N HIS A 29 0.67 -7.11 6.02
CA HIS A 29 2.05 -7.05 6.52
C HIS A 29 2.10 -6.72 8.02
N ALA A 30 1.59 -7.62 8.85
CA ALA A 30 1.42 -7.38 10.29
C ALA A 30 2.69 -6.86 11.00
N HIS A 31 3.86 -7.41 10.68
CA HIS A 31 5.11 -7.07 11.35
C HIS A 31 5.51 -5.60 11.23
N ALA A 32 5.38 -4.99 10.04
CA ALA A 32 5.81 -3.60 9.83
C ALA A 32 4.94 -2.62 10.64
N TRP A 33 3.63 -2.87 10.65
CA TRP A 33 2.67 -2.06 11.39
C TRP A 33 2.71 -2.30 12.89
N LEU A 34 3.00 -3.52 13.35
CA LEU A 34 3.21 -3.79 14.78
C LEU A 34 4.38 -2.98 15.34
N ILE A 35 5.46 -2.84 14.57
CA ILE A 35 6.64 -2.05 14.97
C ILE A 35 6.31 -0.56 15.03
N LEU A 36 5.53 -0.07 14.08
CA LEU A 36 5.06 1.31 14.09
C LEU A 36 4.13 1.59 15.28
N ALA A 37 3.16 0.70 15.52
CA ALA A 37 2.26 0.77 16.67
C ALA A 37 3.04 0.75 17.99
N LEU A 38 4.05 -0.11 18.10
CA LEU A 38 4.93 -0.16 19.27
C LEU A 38 5.69 1.16 19.47
N GLY A 39 6.17 1.79 18.38
CA GLY A 39 6.77 3.12 18.44
C GLY A 39 5.82 4.18 19.00
N PHE A 40 4.56 4.19 18.56
CA PHE A 40 3.55 5.11 19.11
C PHE A 40 3.18 4.80 20.56
N VAL A 41 3.18 3.53 20.98
CA VAL A 41 2.97 3.15 22.39
C VAL A 41 4.12 3.65 23.26
N LEU A 42 5.37 3.54 22.80
CA LEU A 42 6.53 4.09 23.51
C LEU A 42 6.47 5.62 23.59
N LEU A 43 6.04 6.29 22.52
CA LEU A 43 5.81 7.74 22.53
C LEU A 43 4.73 8.12 23.56
N ALA A 44 3.62 7.38 23.62
CA ALA A 44 2.59 7.60 24.63
C ALA A 44 3.13 7.40 26.05
N ALA A 45 3.97 6.37 26.28
CA ALA A 45 4.62 6.13 27.56
C ALA A 45 5.56 7.27 27.96
N GLU A 46 6.36 7.80 27.02
CA GLU A 46 7.20 8.98 27.24
C GLU A 46 6.36 10.19 27.68
N ARG A 47 5.25 10.48 26.99
CA ARG A 47 4.35 11.60 27.38
C ARG A 47 3.75 11.42 28.77
N ILE A 48 3.45 10.18 29.17
CA ILE A 48 2.98 9.88 30.53
C ILE A 48 4.10 10.12 31.55
N LEU A 49 5.34 9.73 31.25
CA LEU A 49 6.48 9.98 32.12
C LEU A 49 6.74 11.48 32.31
N GLU A 50 6.65 12.29 31.24
CA GLU A 50 6.75 13.76 31.33
C GLU A 50 5.64 14.37 32.22
N LEU A 51 4.40 13.87 32.09
CA LEU A 51 3.27 14.30 32.93
C LEU A 51 3.49 13.97 34.42
N LEU A 52 4.12 12.83 34.71
CA LEU A 52 4.41 12.39 36.07
C LEU A 52 5.64 13.10 36.66
N SER A 53 6.66 13.39 35.84
CA SER A 53 7.88 14.05 36.31
C SER A 53 7.64 15.48 36.78
N GLY A 54 6.67 16.18 36.18
CA GLY A 54 6.25 17.52 36.63
C GLY A 54 5.70 17.60 38.07
N GLN A 55 5.45 16.46 38.73
CA GLN A 55 4.97 16.38 40.12
C GLN A 55 5.98 15.72 41.08
N ALA A 56 7.15 15.32 40.60
CA ALA A 56 8.06 14.45 41.33
C ALA A 56 9.19 15.23 42.05
N SER A 57 9.81 14.57 43.05
CA SER A 57 10.95 15.11 43.81
C SER A 57 12.29 14.92 43.07
N ASP A 58 13.33 15.68 43.40
CA ASP A 58 14.64 15.74 42.72
C ASP A 58 15.28 14.37 42.39
N SER A 59 15.08 13.35 43.24
CA SER A 59 15.61 12.00 42.98
C SER A 59 14.94 11.28 41.79
N VAL A 60 13.68 11.60 41.49
CA VAL A 60 12.91 11.02 40.39
C VAL A 60 13.30 11.66 39.06
N TYR A 61 13.77 12.91 39.06
CA TYR A 61 14.22 13.62 37.86
C TYR A 61 15.41 12.93 37.19
N ALA A 62 16.43 12.50 37.97
CA ALA A 62 17.59 11.81 37.40
C ALA A 62 17.19 10.50 36.70
N PHE A 63 16.31 9.69 37.32
CA PHE A 63 15.81 8.47 36.70
C PHE A 63 14.98 8.77 35.43
N HIS A 64 14.19 9.84 35.45
CA HIS A 64 13.39 10.27 34.31
C HIS A 64 14.25 10.66 33.10
N GLU A 65 15.34 11.41 33.31
CA GLU A 65 16.26 11.82 32.25
C GLU A 65 16.89 10.58 31.56
N TYR A 66 17.43 9.64 32.33
CA TYR A 66 17.96 8.39 31.77
C TYR A 66 16.90 7.56 31.04
N ALA A 67 15.68 7.45 31.59
CA ALA A 67 14.60 6.71 30.95
C ALA A 67 14.18 7.37 29.62
N SER A 68 14.11 8.70 29.59
CA SER A 68 13.76 9.49 28.41
C SER A 68 14.77 9.28 27.28
N ASP A 69 16.06 9.33 27.57
CA ASP A 69 17.12 9.12 26.57
C ASP A 69 17.05 7.71 25.96
N ILE A 70 16.86 6.69 26.80
CA ILE A 70 16.72 5.30 26.34
C ILE A 70 15.47 5.14 25.47
N LEU A 71 14.35 5.76 25.85
CA LEU A 71 13.11 5.74 25.06
C LEU A 71 13.30 6.44 23.71
N MET A 72 13.91 7.63 23.67
CA MET A 72 14.20 8.35 22.43
C MET A 72 15.09 7.54 21.47
N LEU A 73 16.14 6.90 22.01
CA LEU A 73 17.02 6.05 21.22
C LEU A 73 16.27 4.83 20.66
N SER A 74 15.45 4.20 21.50
CA SER A 74 14.64 3.03 21.13
C SER A 74 13.61 3.38 20.06
N MET A 75 12.92 4.53 20.19
CA MET A 75 11.97 5.04 19.20
C MET A 75 12.67 5.31 17.86
N SER A 76 13.84 5.96 17.88
CA SER A 76 14.62 6.24 16.67
C SER A 76 15.01 4.96 15.94
N ALA A 77 15.44 3.93 16.68
CA ALA A 77 15.75 2.62 16.12
C ALA A 77 14.52 1.92 15.53
N LEU A 78 13.38 1.97 16.23
CA LEU A 78 12.11 1.39 15.77
C LEU A 78 11.60 2.09 14.51
N TYR A 79 11.67 3.42 14.45
CA TYR A 79 11.25 4.17 13.26
C TYR A 79 12.14 3.87 12.06
N LEU A 80 13.46 3.78 12.25
CA LEU A 80 14.37 3.41 11.17
C LEU A 80 14.11 1.98 10.67
N TYR A 81 13.88 1.04 11.60
CA TYR A 81 13.54 -0.34 11.25
C TYR A 81 12.19 -0.42 10.53
N GLY A 82 11.17 0.26 11.06
CA GLY A 82 9.83 0.36 10.48
C GLY A 82 9.87 0.93 9.07
N ALA A 83 10.59 2.04 8.85
CA ALA A 83 10.75 2.66 7.54
C ALA A 83 11.43 1.72 6.53
N ARG A 84 12.48 1.00 6.95
CA ARG A 84 13.14 -0.01 6.09
C ARG A 84 12.18 -1.14 5.72
N ARG A 85 11.35 -1.61 6.65
CA ARG A 85 10.34 -2.64 6.38
C ARG A 85 9.23 -2.15 5.46
N MET A 86 8.71 -0.94 5.68
CA MET A 86 7.68 -0.34 4.84
C MET A 86 8.15 -0.20 3.39
N ARG A 87 9.42 0.16 3.17
CA ARG A 87 10.00 0.20 1.81
C ARG A 87 9.83 -1.13 1.07
N GLY A 88 10.03 -2.26 1.74
CA GLY A 88 9.81 -3.59 1.16
C GLY A 88 8.37 -3.80 0.69
N VAL A 89 7.41 -3.44 1.54
CA VAL A 89 5.96 -3.55 1.24
C VAL A 89 5.57 -2.72 0.01
N PHE A 90 6.09 -1.48 -0.08
CA PHE A 90 5.81 -0.62 -1.23
C PHE A 90 6.42 -1.16 -2.53
N LEU A 91 7.64 -1.69 -2.47
CA LEU A 91 8.29 -2.27 -3.64
C LEU A 91 7.56 -3.52 -4.13
N GLU A 92 7.10 -4.38 -3.22
CA GLU A 92 6.30 -5.56 -3.55
C GLU A 92 4.98 -5.14 -4.23
N HIS A 93 4.26 -4.18 -3.64
CA HIS A 93 3.03 -3.65 -4.25
C HIS A 93 3.25 -3.05 -5.64
N GLN A 94 4.36 -2.35 -5.87
CA GLN A 94 4.70 -1.83 -7.19
C GLN A 94 4.99 -2.95 -8.19
N ALA A 95 5.73 -3.98 -7.78
CA ALA A 95 6.01 -5.14 -8.61
C ALA A 95 4.72 -5.90 -8.99
N THR A 96 3.83 -6.14 -8.02
CA THR A 96 2.53 -6.79 -8.28
C THR A 96 1.67 -5.95 -9.22
N ARG A 97 1.63 -4.62 -9.06
CA ARG A 97 0.88 -3.73 -9.96
C ARG A 97 1.46 -3.74 -11.38
N ALA A 98 2.77 -3.73 -11.52
CA ALA A 98 3.43 -3.80 -12.82
C ALA A 98 3.13 -5.14 -13.53
N ALA A 99 3.16 -6.25 -12.79
CA ALA A 99 2.81 -7.57 -13.32
C ALA A 99 1.34 -7.63 -13.78
N LEU A 100 0.41 -7.13 -12.96
CA LEU A 100 -1.02 -7.07 -13.31
C LEU A 100 -1.28 -6.16 -14.53
N GLN A 101 -0.58 -5.03 -14.63
CA GLN A 101 -0.68 -4.15 -15.79
C GLN A 101 -0.20 -4.85 -17.07
N HIS A 102 0.90 -5.60 -16.96
CA HIS A 102 1.42 -6.38 -18.08
C HIS A 102 0.40 -7.43 -18.56
N GLU A 103 -0.20 -8.20 -17.64
CA GLU A 103 -1.23 -9.19 -17.99
C GLU A 103 -2.46 -8.55 -18.65
N LEU A 104 -2.89 -7.38 -18.17
CA LEU A 104 -4.00 -6.65 -18.79
C LEU A 104 -3.67 -6.17 -20.21
N ASP A 105 -2.44 -5.73 -20.44
CA ASP A 105 -2.00 -5.29 -21.76
C ASP A 105 -1.85 -6.45 -22.75
N GLU A 106 -1.40 -7.61 -22.27
CA GLU A 106 -1.40 -8.84 -23.07
C GLU A 106 -2.82 -9.27 -23.45
N LEU A 107 -3.75 -9.27 -22.49
CA LEU A 107 -5.16 -9.60 -22.75
C LEU A 107 -5.79 -8.63 -23.76
N ARG A 108 -5.53 -7.33 -23.64
CA ARG A 108 -5.98 -6.34 -24.63
C ARG A 108 -5.39 -6.60 -26.02
N ARG A 109 -4.12 -6.98 -26.09
CA ARG A 109 -3.47 -7.33 -27.36
C ARG A 109 -4.11 -8.57 -27.99
N PHE A 110 -4.39 -9.61 -27.21
CA PHE A 110 -5.09 -10.80 -27.70
C PHE A 110 -6.51 -10.49 -28.18
N GLN A 111 -7.24 -9.65 -27.44
CA GLN A 111 -8.57 -9.21 -27.83
C GLN A 111 -8.51 -8.46 -29.17
N HIS A 112 -7.58 -7.53 -29.35
CA HIS A 112 -7.42 -6.79 -30.60
C HIS A 112 -7.07 -7.70 -31.78
N LEU A 113 -6.18 -8.69 -31.57
CA LEU A 113 -5.85 -9.67 -32.61
C LEU A 113 -7.04 -10.56 -32.98
N THR A 114 -7.84 -10.96 -32.00
CA THR A 114 -9.02 -11.80 -32.21
C THR A 114 -10.09 -11.04 -32.99
N VAL A 115 -10.40 -9.81 -32.59
CA VAL A 115 -11.33 -8.92 -33.30
C VAL A 115 -10.84 -8.66 -34.73
N GLY A 116 -9.55 -8.38 -34.92
CA GLY A 116 -8.97 -8.19 -36.25
C GLY A 116 -9.08 -9.43 -37.15
N ARG A 117 -8.89 -10.63 -36.59
CA ARG A 117 -9.08 -11.90 -37.33
C ARG A 117 -10.53 -12.13 -37.70
N GLU A 118 -11.47 -11.86 -36.79
CA GLU A 118 -12.90 -12.00 -37.06
C GLU A 118 -13.36 -11.04 -38.17
N LEU A 119 -12.89 -9.79 -38.15
CA LEU A 119 -13.20 -8.83 -39.20
C LEU A 119 -12.66 -9.30 -40.56
N ARG A 120 -11.40 -9.76 -40.61
CA ARG A 120 -10.81 -10.29 -41.84
C ARG A 120 -11.52 -11.55 -42.35
N MET A 121 -11.98 -12.42 -41.46
CA MET A 121 -12.75 -13.61 -41.84
C MET A 121 -14.12 -13.23 -42.42
N LYS A 122 -14.77 -12.19 -41.90
CA LYS A 122 -16.02 -11.66 -42.46
C LYS A 122 -15.79 -11.07 -43.85
N GLU A 123 -14.75 -10.28 -44.02
CA GLU A 123 -14.39 -9.67 -45.30
C GLU A 123 -14.10 -10.74 -46.37
N LEU A 124 -13.32 -11.77 -46.04
CA LEU A 124 -13.07 -12.92 -46.93
C LEU A 124 -14.34 -13.71 -47.25
N ALA A 125 -15.27 -13.84 -46.30
CA ALA A 125 -16.54 -14.52 -46.52
C ALA A 125 -17.45 -13.73 -47.48
N GLU A 126 -17.48 -12.41 -47.35
CA GLU A 126 -18.19 -11.51 -48.26
C GLU A 126 -17.58 -11.55 -49.67
N GLU A 127 -16.26 -11.48 -49.79
CA GLU A 127 -15.55 -11.62 -51.06
C GLU A 127 -15.85 -12.97 -51.74
N ASN A 128 -15.78 -14.08 -50.99
CA ASN A 128 -16.09 -15.41 -51.53
C ASN A 128 -17.55 -15.51 -52.01
N ALA A 129 -18.50 -14.91 -51.29
CA ALA A 129 -19.90 -14.87 -51.69
C ALA A 129 -20.10 -14.10 -53.00
N THR A 130 -19.43 -12.95 -53.17
CA THR A 130 -19.49 -12.17 -54.42
C THR A 130 -18.86 -12.89 -55.61
N LEU A 131 -17.73 -13.57 -55.42
CA LEU A 131 -17.11 -14.37 -56.47
C LEU A 131 -18.01 -15.53 -56.90
N ARG A 132 -18.66 -16.21 -55.94
CA ARG A 132 -19.61 -17.29 -56.24
C ARG A 132 -20.80 -16.82 -57.05
N SER A 133 -21.38 -15.65 -56.73
CA SER A 133 -22.50 -15.11 -57.50
C SER A 133 -22.09 -14.74 -58.93
N GLN A 134 -20.86 -14.23 -59.14
CA GLN A 134 -20.31 -13.96 -60.47
C GLN A 134 -20.12 -15.24 -61.30
N ILE A 135 -19.58 -16.30 -60.69
CA ILE A 135 -19.41 -17.61 -61.36
C ILE A 135 -20.76 -18.16 -61.82
N VAL A 136 -21.76 -18.18 -60.94
CA VAL A 136 -23.11 -18.65 -61.28
C VAL A 136 -23.73 -17.82 -62.40
N ALA A 137 -23.61 -16.49 -62.36
CA ALA A 137 -24.11 -15.62 -63.41
C ALA A 137 -23.45 -15.91 -64.77
N ALA A 138 -22.13 -16.13 -64.79
CA ALA A 138 -21.37 -16.46 -66.00
C ALA A 138 -21.73 -17.84 -66.58
N GLU A 139 -22.10 -18.82 -65.74
CA GLU A 139 -22.58 -20.13 -66.18
C GLU A 139 -23.99 -20.06 -66.78
N THR A 140 -24.90 -19.25 -66.23
CA THR A 140 -26.29 -19.12 -66.73
C THR A 140 -26.43 -18.32 -68.03
N GLY A 141 -25.41 -17.53 -68.40
CA GLY A 141 -25.41 -16.70 -69.62
C GLY A 141 -24.87 -17.39 -70.88
N LYS A 142 -24.51 -18.67 -70.79
CA LYS A 142 -24.07 -19.52 -71.92
C LYS A 142 -25.18 -20.47 -72.33
#